data_AF-A0A7C8ANT8-F1
#
_entry.id   AF-A0A7C8ANT8-F1
#
_cell.length_a   1.000
_cell.length_b   1.000
_cell.length_c   1.000
_cell.angle_alpha   90.00
_cell.angle_beta   90.00
_cell.angle_gamma   90.00
#
_symmetry.space_group_name_H-M   'P 1'
#
loop_
_entity.id
_entity.type
_entity.pdbx_description
1 polymer ?
#
loop_
_entity_poly.entity_id
_entity_poly.type
_entity_poly.pdbx_seq_one_letter_code
_entity_poly.pdbx_strand_id
1 'polypeptide(L)'
;RIEQMRAEGVEFRCNAWIGKSVPTSDLDAFDAILLTIGSTRARELDIPGSKLDGIHLAMDFLPQQNRRCAGKPVQAKAITAKGKNVVVLGGGDTGSDCVGTCIRQGAKRIWSLELLPRPPFERDDTMLWPLWPMILRASSSHQEGGERQWSVLTKEFVGEHGRVRKLKAVKLEWSEPDAAGRRTMKEIPASAFEIECDLVLLALGFLHPEHDTIVSDLGLELDARGNIKTNDDFQTSRPNVFSAGDARRGQSLVVWAIQEGREAARCIDVALMGCSELPAANAYHWPDACGSHVRASSLG
;
A
#
# COMPACT_ATOMS: atom_id res chain seq x y z
N ARG A 1 -10.15 2.04 -20.02
CA ARG A 1 -10.96 2.47 -18.87
C ARG A 1 -10.91 3.98 -18.66
N ILE A 2 -9.74 4.63 -18.70
CA ILE A 2 -9.64 6.10 -18.72
C ILE A 2 -10.43 6.72 -19.88
N GLU A 3 -10.27 6.21 -21.11
CA GLU A 3 -11.04 6.71 -22.26
C GLU A 3 -12.56 6.58 -22.09
N GLN A 4 -13.01 5.50 -21.45
CA GLN A 4 -14.43 5.31 -21.13
C GLN A 4 -14.91 6.39 -20.14
N MET A 5 -14.17 6.63 -19.05
CA MET A 5 -14.50 7.68 -18.07
C MET A 5 -14.52 9.07 -18.72
N ARG A 6 -13.60 9.35 -19.65
CA ARG A 6 -13.60 10.60 -20.42
C ARG A 6 -14.85 10.72 -21.30
N ALA A 7 -15.23 9.64 -21.98
CA ALA A 7 -16.44 9.61 -22.80
C ALA A 7 -17.73 9.78 -21.96
N GLU A 8 -17.70 9.35 -20.70
CA GLU A 8 -18.77 9.55 -19.71
C GLU A 8 -18.78 10.96 -19.08
N GLY A 9 -17.82 11.83 -19.45
CA GLY A 9 -17.78 13.24 -19.02
C GLY A 9 -16.80 13.55 -17.89
N VAL A 10 -15.99 12.59 -17.43
CA VAL A 10 -14.98 12.83 -16.38
C VAL A 10 -13.81 13.63 -16.93
N GLU A 11 -13.58 14.81 -16.36
CA GLU A 11 -12.41 15.65 -16.66
C GLU A 11 -11.19 15.20 -15.83
N PHE A 12 -10.06 14.96 -16.49
CA PHE A 12 -8.79 14.60 -15.83
C PHE A 12 -7.80 15.76 -15.85
N ARG A 13 -7.58 16.39 -14.69
CA ARG A 13 -6.54 17.42 -14.50
C ARG A 13 -5.26 16.80 -13.94
N CYS A 14 -4.31 16.49 -14.81
CA CYS A 14 -3.01 15.93 -14.40
C CYS A 14 -2.02 17.01 -13.96
N ASN A 15 -0.97 16.61 -13.23
CA ASN A 15 0.03 17.51 -12.64
C ASN A 15 -0.56 18.54 -11.65
N ALA A 16 -1.76 18.27 -11.13
CA ALA A 16 -2.46 19.06 -10.14
C ALA A 16 -2.28 18.41 -8.76
N TRP A 17 -1.36 18.90 -7.95
CA TRP A 17 -1.15 18.45 -6.59
C TRP A 17 -1.86 19.40 -5.62
N ILE A 18 -3.04 19.00 -5.15
CA ILE A 18 -3.84 19.82 -4.23
C ILE A 18 -3.14 19.96 -2.88
N GLY A 19 -3.05 21.20 -2.37
CA GLY A 19 -2.28 21.59 -1.19
C GLY A 19 -0.78 21.79 -1.46
N LYS A 20 -0.33 21.66 -2.73
CA LYS A 20 1.05 21.98 -3.15
C LYS A 20 1.07 22.87 -4.40
N SER A 21 0.84 22.29 -5.58
CA SER A 21 0.82 23.06 -6.84
C SER A 21 -0.53 23.69 -7.15
N VAL A 22 -1.60 23.23 -6.50
CA VAL A 22 -2.95 23.78 -6.59
C VAL A 22 -3.43 24.09 -5.17
N PRO A 23 -3.91 25.32 -4.89
CA PRO A 23 -4.38 25.69 -3.57
C PRO A 23 -5.68 24.94 -3.23
N THR A 24 -5.85 24.63 -1.95
CA THR A 24 -7.07 23.94 -1.46
C THR A 24 -8.33 24.78 -1.58
N SER A 25 -8.22 26.11 -1.62
CA SER A 25 -9.35 27.02 -1.86
C SER A 25 -10.03 26.82 -3.21
N ASP A 26 -9.33 26.28 -4.21
CA ASP A 26 -9.94 25.97 -5.51
C ASP A 26 -11.01 24.88 -5.38
N LEU A 27 -11.00 24.11 -4.28
CA LEU A 27 -11.99 23.09 -4.01
C LEU A 27 -13.33 23.66 -3.51
N ASP A 28 -13.38 24.93 -3.09
CA ASP A 28 -14.61 25.59 -2.63
C ASP A 28 -15.65 25.74 -3.75
N ALA A 29 -15.23 25.56 -5.01
CA ALA A 29 -16.10 25.60 -6.18
C ALA A 29 -16.92 24.31 -6.41
N PHE A 30 -16.70 23.26 -5.61
CA PHE A 30 -17.35 21.96 -5.80
C PHE A 30 -18.36 21.67 -4.67
N ASP A 31 -19.50 21.07 -5.02
CA ASP A 31 -20.55 20.72 -4.06
C ASP A 31 -20.13 19.56 -3.12
N ALA A 32 -19.26 18.68 -3.59
CA ALA A 32 -18.69 17.58 -2.82
C ALA A 32 -17.27 17.23 -3.30
N ILE A 33 -16.44 16.75 -2.37
CA ILE A 33 -15.04 16.39 -2.60
C ILE A 33 -14.81 14.96 -2.10
N LEU A 34 -14.25 14.09 -2.94
CA LEU A 34 -13.83 12.73 -2.56
C LEU A 34 -12.30 12.59 -2.59
N LEU A 35 -11.70 12.34 -1.44
CA LEU A 35 -10.27 12.17 -1.28
C LEU A 35 -9.87 10.69 -1.51
N THR A 36 -9.10 10.45 -2.58
CA THR A 36 -8.56 9.13 -2.95
C THR A 36 -7.04 9.17 -3.14
N ILE A 37 -6.36 9.93 -2.29
CA ILE A 37 -4.92 10.27 -2.39
C ILE A 37 -3.96 9.11 -2.03
N GLY A 38 -4.49 7.96 -1.64
CA GLY A 38 -3.71 6.78 -1.26
C GLY A 38 -2.92 6.93 0.04
N SER A 39 -2.17 5.89 0.41
CA SER A 39 -1.24 5.89 1.55
C SER A 39 0.19 5.97 1.03
N THR A 40 0.75 7.18 0.97
CA THR A 40 2.04 7.43 0.28
C THR A 40 3.22 7.56 1.22
N ARG A 41 3.00 7.70 2.54
CA ARG A 41 4.10 7.79 3.51
C ARG A 41 4.76 6.43 3.70
N ALA A 42 5.90 6.22 3.04
CA ALA A 42 6.66 4.99 3.15
C ALA A 42 7.19 4.76 4.57
N ARG A 43 7.29 3.50 4.96
CA ARG A 43 8.01 3.10 6.18
C ARG A 43 9.50 3.17 5.93
N GLU A 44 10.17 3.94 6.77
CA GLU A 44 11.64 4.03 6.79
C GLU A 44 12.21 3.07 7.83
N LEU A 45 13.51 2.80 7.71
CA LEU A 45 14.26 1.96 8.64
C LEU A 45 15.34 2.80 9.31
N ASP A 46 15.12 3.14 10.58
CA ASP A 46 16.08 3.92 11.37
C ASP A 46 17.05 3.00 12.11
N ILE A 47 18.09 2.56 11.40
CA ILE A 47 19.18 1.74 11.93
C ILE A 47 20.53 2.31 11.47
N PRO A 48 21.63 1.99 12.16
CA PRO A 48 22.96 2.44 11.75
C PRO A 48 23.25 2.14 10.28
N GLY A 49 23.72 3.16 9.56
CA GLY A 49 24.06 3.07 8.13
C GLY A 49 22.89 3.17 7.15
N SER A 50 21.65 3.39 7.61
CA SER A 50 20.46 3.50 6.73
C SER A 50 20.53 4.62 5.67
N LYS A 51 21.40 5.61 5.89
CA LYS A 51 21.60 6.78 5.00
C LYS A 51 22.72 6.61 3.96
N LEU A 52 23.34 5.43 3.85
CA LEU A 52 24.39 5.15 2.86
C LEU A 52 23.84 5.17 1.43
N ASP A 53 24.66 5.60 0.45
CA ASP A 53 24.29 5.51 -0.97
C ASP A 53 24.10 4.05 -1.37
N GLY A 54 23.11 3.78 -2.23
CA GLY A 54 22.70 2.43 -2.62
C GLY A 54 21.56 1.85 -1.78
N ILE A 55 21.09 2.54 -0.74
CA ILE A 55 19.86 2.18 -0.02
C ILE A 55 18.73 3.08 -0.53
N HIS A 56 17.64 2.49 -1.01
CA HIS A 56 16.54 3.21 -1.63
C HIS A 56 15.19 2.65 -1.20
N LEU A 57 14.16 3.50 -1.16
CA LEU A 57 12.79 3.01 -1.05
C LEU A 57 12.41 2.25 -2.33
N ALA A 58 11.60 1.20 -2.21
CA ALA A 58 11.10 0.46 -3.37
C ALA A 58 10.37 1.38 -4.38
N MET A 59 9.67 2.40 -3.88
CA MET A 59 8.98 3.38 -4.71
C MET A 59 9.90 4.40 -5.39
N ASP A 60 11.17 4.48 -5.03
CA ASP A 60 12.14 5.25 -5.83
C ASP A 60 12.63 4.45 -7.05
N PHE A 61 12.54 3.11 -6.97
CA PHE A 61 13.06 2.17 -7.95
C PHE A 61 12.00 1.71 -8.97
N LEU A 62 10.87 1.18 -8.49
CA LEU A 62 9.84 0.54 -9.33
C LEU A 62 9.22 1.50 -10.37
N PRO A 63 8.86 2.76 -10.03
CA PRO A 63 8.32 3.69 -11.03
C PRO A 63 9.32 3.98 -12.15
N GLN A 64 10.63 3.95 -11.88
CA GLN A 64 11.60 4.15 -12.96
C GLN A 64 11.54 2.98 -13.96
N GLN A 65 11.33 1.74 -13.50
CA GLN A 65 11.17 0.60 -14.40
C GLN A 65 9.88 0.73 -15.22
N ASN A 66 8.77 1.12 -14.60
CA ASN A 66 7.51 1.36 -15.30
C ASN A 66 7.67 2.40 -16.42
N ARG A 67 8.43 3.47 -16.16
CA ARG A 67 8.75 4.48 -17.19
C ARG A 67 9.57 3.90 -18.33
N ARG A 68 10.60 3.08 -18.04
CA ARG A 68 11.39 2.40 -19.08
C ARG A 68 10.53 1.49 -19.95
N CYS A 69 9.67 0.67 -19.35
CA CYS A 69 8.74 -0.20 -20.08
C CYS A 69 7.77 0.60 -20.97
N ALA A 70 7.35 1.79 -20.52
CA ALA A 70 6.51 2.69 -21.29
C ALA A 70 7.28 3.56 -22.32
N GLY A 71 8.59 3.35 -22.50
CA GLY A 71 9.42 4.16 -23.39
C GLY A 71 9.62 5.61 -22.93
N LYS A 72 9.34 5.91 -21.65
CA LYS A 72 9.46 7.26 -21.08
C LYS A 72 10.81 7.46 -20.38
N PRO A 73 11.38 8.68 -20.42
CA PRO A 73 12.64 8.97 -19.73
C PRO A 73 12.46 8.91 -18.21
N VAL A 74 13.53 8.51 -17.54
CA VAL A 74 13.66 8.54 -16.08
C VAL A 74 14.10 9.95 -15.67
N GLN A 75 13.34 10.57 -14.78
CA GLN A 75 13.56 11.98 -14.41
C GLN A 75 14.56 12.15 -13.26
N ALA A 76 14.79 11.12 -12.46
CA ALA A 76 15.71 11.12 -11.32
C ALA A 76 17.01 10.36 -11.64
N LYS A 77 17.96 10.39 -10.71
CA LYS A 77 19.17 9.54 -10.76
C LYS A 77 18.74 8.08 -10.94
N ALA A 78 19.25 7.44 -12.00
CA ALA A 78 18.87 6.09 -12.35
C ALA A 78 19.30 5.09 -11.26
N ILE A 79 18.33 4.36 -10.73
CA ILE A 79 18.58 3.22 -9.85
C ILE A 79 18.50 1.95 -10.72
N THR A 80 19.56 1.15 -10.70
CA THR A 80 19.63 -0.10 -11.46
C THR A 80 20.24 -1.21 -10.62
N ALA A 81 19.70 -2.41 -10.80
CA ALA A 81 20.16 -3.66 -10.21
C ALA A 81 21.19 -4.39 -11.09
N LYS A 82 21.45 -3.93 -12.32
CA LYS A 82 22.31 -4.62 -13.29
C LYS A 82 23.70 -4.90 -12.71
N GLY A 83 24.08 -6.17 -12.66
CA GLY A 83 25.38 -6.64 -12.17
C GLY A 83 25.60 -6.49 -10.67
N LYS A 84 24.59 -6.12 -9.88
CA LYS A 84 24.71 -5.85 -8.43
C LYS A 84 24.25 -7.01 -7.58
N ASN A 85 24.79 -7.08 -6.37
CA ASN A 85 24.24 -7.86 -5.27
C ASN A 85 23.11 -7.04 -4.61
N VAL A 86 21.87 -7.52 -4.68
CA VAL A 86 20.67 -6.77 -4.26
C VAL A 86 20.02 -7.41 -3.04
N VAL A 87 19.70 -6.61 -2.03
CA VAL A 87 18.87 -7.03 -0.90
C VAL A 87 17.54 -6.28 -0.96
N VAL A 88 16.43 -7.01 -0.95
CA VAL A 88 15.06 -6.48 -0.84
C VAL A 88 14.57 -6.76 0.57
N LEU A 89 14.24 -5.71 1.33
CA LEU A 89 13.67 -5.83 2.66
C LEU A 89 12.15 -5.70 2.59
N GLY A 90 11.45 -6.80 2.89
CA GLY A 90 9.99 -6.92 2.83
C GLY A 90 9.53 -8.04 1.89
N GLY A 91 8.63 -8.89 2.37
CA GLY A 91 8.11 -10.05 1.65
C GLY A 91 6.70 -9.90 1.07
N GLY A 92 6.14 -8.68 1.07
CA GLY A 92 4.87 -8.35 0.41
C GLY A 92 4.99 -8.21 -1.12
N ASP A 93 3.90 -7.79 -1.76
CA ASP A 93 3.81 -7.66 -3.22
C ASP A 93 4.83 -6.67 -3.79
N THR A 94 5.05 -5.53 -3.12
CA THR A 94 6.09 -4.56 -3.50
C THR A 94 7.51 -5.18 -3.48
N GLY A 95 7.79 -6.05 -2.51
CA GLY A 95 9.05 -6.77 -2.44
C GLY A 95 9.21 -7.78 -3.58
N SER A 96 8.13 -8.51 -3.87
CA SER A 96 8.05 -9.42 -5.04
C SER A 96 8.32 -8.69 -6.36
N ASP A 97 7.73 -7.50 -6.55
CA ASP A 97 7.94 -6.68 -7.75
C ASP A 97 9.39 -6.17 -7.86
N CYS A 98 10.01 -5.83 -6.73
CA CYS A 98 11.43 -5.48 -6.68
C CYS A 98 12.29 -6.66 -7.11
N VAL A 99 12.03 -7.87 -6.59
CA VAL A 99 12.76 -9.10 -6.97
C VAL A 99 12.64 -9.33 -8.48
N GLY A 100 11.42 -9.37 -9.02
CA GLY A 100 11.20 -9.61 -10.45
C GLY A 100 11.85 -8.55 -11.33
N THR A 101 11.82 -7.29 -10.93
CA THR A 101 12.49 -6.20 -11.65
C THR A 101 14.01 -6.36 -11.62
N CYS A 102 14.58 -6.71 -10.47
CA CYS A 102 16.03 -6.92 -10.31
C CYS A 102 16.52 -8.08 -11.19
N ILE A 103 15.76 -9.17 -11.27
CA ILE A 103 16.06 -10.31 -12.16
C ILE A 103 16.10 -9.84 -13.61
N ARG A 104 15.04 -9.15 -14.07
CA ARG A 104 14.93 -8.66 -15.46
C ARG A 104 16.00 -7.62 -15.81
N GLN A 105 16.52 -6.88 -14.84
CA GLN A 105 17.65 -5.96 -15.02
C GLN A 105 19.02 -6.64 -15.01
N GLY A 106 19.09 -7.95 -14.71
CA GLY A 106 20.33 -8.72 -14.69
C GLY A 106 21.15 -8.52 -13.40
N ALA A 107 20.50 -8.52 -12.25
CA ALA A 107 21.19 -8.56 -10.95
C ALA A 107 22.07 -9.81 -10.81
N LYS A 108 23.21 -9.67 -10.11
CA LYS A 108 24.16 -10.77 -9.89
C LYS A 108 23.63 -11.78 -8.86
N ARG A 109 23.08 -11.26 -7.75
CA ARG A 109 22.46 -12.05 -6.69
C ARG A 109 21.37 -11.21 -6.03
N ILE A 110 20.29 -11.86 -5.59
CA ILE A 110 19.15 -11.20 -4.98
C ILE A 110 18.79 -11.95 -3.71
N TRP A 111 18.66 -11.23 -2.60
CA TRP A 111 18.07 -11.74 -1.36
C TRP A 111 16.79 -10.98 -1.07
N SER A 112 15.73 -11.68 -0.74
CA SER A 112 14.49 -11.11 -0.22
C SER A 112 14.37 -11.53 1.25
N LEU A 113 14.49 -10.55 2.14
CA LEU A 113 14.46 -10.77 3.59
C LEU A 113 13.10 -10.35 4.14
N GLU A 114 12.44 -11.29 4.81
CA GLU A 114 11.19 -11.09 5.53
C GLU A 114 11.45 -11.17 7.04
N LEU A 115 10.86 -10.22 7.77
CA LEU A 115 10.92 -10.13 9.22
C LEU A 115 10.05 -11.20 9.87
N LEU A 116 8.90 -11.49 9.26
CA LEU A 116 7.94 -12.47 9.73
C LEU A 116 8.39 -13.92 9.44
N PRO A 117 7.87 -14.90 10.19
CA PRO A 117 8.17 -16.30 9.93
C PRO A 117 7.59 -16.75 8.60
N ARG A 118 8.17 -17.81 8.03
CA ARG A 118 7.67 -18.42 6.81
C ARG A 118 6.22 -18.90 7.04
N PRO A 119 5.24 -18.43 6.27
CA PRO A 119 3.88 -18.95 6.37
C PRO A 119 3.83 -20.45 6.04
N PRO A 120 2.85 -21.21 6.56
CA PRO A 120 2.68 -22.62 6.23
C PRO A 120 2.30 -22.79 4.75
N PHE A 121 2.60 -23.96 4.19
CA PHE A 121 2.26 -24.25 2.79
C PHE A 121 0.76 -24.48 2.57
N GLU A 122 0.09 -25.00 3.60
CA GLU A 122 -1.32 -25.36 3.58
C GLU A 122 -2.03 -24.70 4.76
N ARG A 123 -3.36 -24.67 4.66
CA ARG A 123 -4.23 -24.15 5.71
C ARG A 123 -4.17 -25.10 6.90
N ASP A 124 -3.92 -24.57 8.09
CA ASP A 124 -4.04 -25.33 9.34
C ASP A 124 -5.40 -25.06 10.02
N ASP A 125 -5.66 -25.78 11.11
CA ASP A 125 -6.91 -25.71 11.87
C ASP A 125 -7.15 -24.35 12.54
N THR A 126 -6.12 -23.51 12.65
CA THR A 126 -6.26 -22.15 13.21
C THR A 126 -6.82 -21.16 12.19
N MET A 127 -6.75 -21.50 10.90
CA MET A 127 -7.28 -20.68 9.82
C MET A 127 -8.68 -21.17 9.47
N LEU A 128 -9.75 -20.55 9.97
CA LEU A 128 -11.14 -20.97 9.71
C LEU A 128 -11.74 -20.39 8.42
N TRP A 129 -12.34 -21.24 7.57
CA TRP A 129 -13.11 -20.76 6.41
C TRP A 129 -14.34 -20.00 6.92
N PRO A 130 -14.75 -18.85 6.32
CA PRO A 130 -14.34 -18.28 5.03
C PRO A 130 -13.18 -17.28 5.06
N LEU A 131 -12.46 -17.14 6.18
CA LEU A 131 -11.35 -16.18 6.27
C LEU A 131 -10.23 -16.55 5.29
N TRP A 132 -9.61 -15.50 4.73
CA TRP A 132 -8.52 -15.64 3.79
C TRP A 132 -7.30 -16.25 4.48
N PRO A 133 -6.78 -17.41 4.01
CA PRO A 133 -5.74 -18.13 4.72
C PRO A 133 -4.37 -17.46 4.55
N MET A 134 -3.61 -17.37 5.65
CA MET A 134 -2.25 -16.86 5.66
C MET A 134 -1.25 -17.96 5.30
N ILE A 135 -1.29 -18.41 4.05
CA ILE A 135 -0.40 -19.45 3.51
C ILE A 135 0.73 -18.86 2.67
N LEU A 136 1.80 -19.64 2.49
CA LEU A 136 2.94 -19.25 1.68
C LEU A 136 2.52 -19.14 0.22
N ARG A 137 2.57 -17.91 -0.29
CA ARG A 137 2.38 -17.65 -1.72
C ARG A 137 3.73 -17.35 -2.35
N ALA A 138 3.98 -17.99 -3.49
CA ALA A 138 5.07 -17.66 -4.38
C ALA A 138 4.46 -16.99 -5.62
N SER A 139 4.80 -15.73 -5.84
CA SER A 139 4.49 -15.03 -7.08
C SER A 139 5.39 -15.55 -8.21
N SER A 140 5.07 -15.21 -9.46
CA SER A 140 5.94 -15.48 -10.61
C SER A 140 7.36 -14.93 -10.42
N SER A 141 7.50 -13.71 -9.89
CA SER A 141 8.80 -13.11 -9.58
C SER A 141 9.64 -13.95 -8.61
N HIS A 142 9.01 -14.58 -7.61
CA HIS A 142 9.71 -15.47 -6.68
C HIS A 142 10.10 -16.81 -7.33
N GLN A 143 9.35 -17.27 -8.33
CA GLN A 143 9.65 -18.48 -9.08
C GLN A 143 10.80 -18.26 -10.08
N GLU A 144 10.96 -17.03 -10.58
CA GLU A 144 12.06 -16.66 -11.47
C GLU A 144 13.44 -16.70 -10.78
N GLY A 145 13.49 -16.55 -9.45
CA GLY A 145 14.72 -16.70 -8.67
C GLY A 145 14.81 -15.77 -7.47
N GLY A 146 16.04 -15.66 -6.95
CA GLY A 146 16.33 -14.94 -5.71
C GLY A 146 16.18 -15.81 -4.46
N GLU A 147 16.98 -15.50 -3.45
CA GLU A 147 17.00 -16.23 -2.18
C GLU A 147 16.04 -15.56 -1.19
N ARG A 148 14.95 -16.26 -0.84
CA ARG A 148 14.02 -15.80 0.19
C ARG A 148 14.48 -16.27 1.56
N GLN A 149 14.57 -15.36 2.52
CA GLN A 149 14.82 -15.68 3.92
C GLN A 149 13.73 -15.09 4.80
N TRP A 150 13.35 -15.84 5.83
CA TRP A 150 12.30 -15.48 6.78
C TRP A 150 12.86 -15.36 8.18
N SER A 151 12.11 -14.72 9.06
CA SER A 151 12.53 -14.43 10.43
C SER A 151 13.90 -13.76 10.49
N VAL A 152 14.11 -12.72 9.67
CA VAL A 152 15.38 -11.99 9.61
C VAL A 152 15.18 -10.55 10.07
N LEU A 153 15.91 -10.15 11.12
CA LEU A 153 15.98 -8.76 11.56
C LEU A 153 17.27 -8.13 11.05
N THR A 154 17.15 -7.04 10.30
CA THR A 154 18.29 -6.22 9.89
C THR A 154 18.75 -5.33 11.04
N LYS A 155 20.05 -5.35 11.37
CA LYS A 155 20.62 -4.63 12.52
C LYS A 155 21.38 -3.38 12.11
N GLU A 156 22.18 -3.47 11.05
CA GLU A 156 22.93 -2.33 10.52
C GLU A 156 23.33 -2.54 9.05
N PHE A 157 23.60 -1.42 8.38
CA PHE A 157 24.26 -1.38 7.09
C PHE A 157 25.70 -0.91 7.26
N VAL A 158 26.64 -1.65 6.68
CA VAL A 158 28.05 -1.27 6.67
C VAL A 158 28.39 -0.79 5.27
N GLY A 159 29.03 0.37 5.23
CA GLY A 159 29.43 1.02 4.00
C GLY A 159 30.92 1.28 3.92
N GLU A 160 31.38 1.50 2.69
CA GLU A 160 32.73 1.90 2.36
C GLU A 160 32.63 3.10 1.40
N HIS A 161 33.41 4.15 1.63
CA HIS A 161 33.35 5.41 0.87
C HIS A 161 31.92 6.00 0.75
N GLY A 162 31.10 5.84 1.79
CA GLY A 162 29.72 6.36 1.83
C GLY A 162 28.69 5.53 1.06
N ARG A 163 29.05 4.38 0.49
CA ARG A 163 28.15 3.45 -0.21
C ARG A 163 28.00 2.15 0.56
N VAL A 164 26.79 1.58 0.57
CA VAL A 164 26.53 0.27 1.19
C VAL A 164 27.37 -0.83 0.53
N ARG A 165 27.94 -1.70 1.37
CA ARG A 165 28.69 -2.89 0.95
C ARG A 165 28.19 -4.16 1.60
N LYS A 166 27.65 -4.04 2.81
CA LYS A 166 27.15 -5.18 3.57
C LYS A 166 25.94 -4.80 4.40
N LEU A 167 25.11 -5.81 4.63
CA LEU A 167 24.00 -5.80 5.57
C LEU A 167 24.31 -6.80 6.68
N LYS A 168 24.19 -6.40 7.95
CA LYS A 168 24.24 -7.33 9.07
C LYS A 168 22.84 -7.61 9.60
N ALA A 169 22.55 -8.88 9.83
CA ALA A 169 21.26 -9.33 10.30
C ALA A 169 21.39 -10.47 11.32
N VAL A 170 20.28 -10.74 12.01
CA VAL A 170 20.14 -11.82 12.98
C VAL A 170 18.86 -12.61 12.69
N LYS A 171 18.85 -13.89 13.06
CA LYS A 171 17.63 -14.70 12.96
C LYS A 171 16.73 -14.45 14.17
N LEU A 172 15.43 -14.49 13.91
CA LEU A 172 14.38 -14.32 14.91
C LEU A 172 13.65 -15.64 15.18
N GLU A 173 13.19 -15.77 16.41
CA GLU A 173 12.12 -16.67 16.80
C GLU A 173 10.92 -15.81 17.20
N TRP A 174 9.72 -16.23 16.77
CA TRP A 174 8.48 -15.53 17.05
C TRP A 174 7.66 -16.32 18.06
N SER A 175 7.15 -15.65 19.09
CA SER A 175 6.21 -16.27 20.02
C SER A 175 4.89 -16.60 19.34
N GLU A 176 4.12 -17.48 19.96
CA GLU A 176 2.69 -17.59 19.68
C GLU A 176 2.01 -16.22 19.88
N PRO A 177 0.97 -15.92 19.08
CA PRO A 177 0.22 -14.68 19.23
C PRO A 177 -0.50 -14.64 20.60
N ASP A 178 -0.47 -13.47 21.24
CA ASP A 178 -1.23 -13.21 22.46
C ASP A 178 -2.75 -13.15 22.18
N ALA A 179 -3.56 -12.96 23.22
CA ALA A 179 -5.02 -12.83 23.08
C ALA A 179 -5.47 -11.66 22.18
N ALA A 180 -4.58 -10.69 21.92
CA ALA A 180 -4.80 -9.58 21.00
C ALA A 180 -4.18 -9.83 19.60
N GLY A 181 -3.67 -11.03 19.34
CA GLY A 181 -3.04 -11.43 18.08
C GLY A 181 -1.59 -10.96 17.91
N ARG A 182 -0.98 -10.35 18.93
CA ARG A 182 0.38 -9.79 18.84
C ARG A 182 1.42 -10.86 19.13
N ARG A 183 2.47 -10.91 18.30
CA ARG A 183 3.62 -11.78 18.50
C ARG A 183 4.80 -10.99 19.06
N THR A 184 5.58 -11.63 19.91
CA THR A 184 6.82 -11.07 20.43
C THR A 184 7.98 -11.66 19.65
N MET A 185 8.91 -10.81 19.19
CA MET A 185 10.13 -11.24 18.53
C MET A 185 11.25 -11.49 19.55
N LYS A 186 12.01 -12.57 19.35
CA LYS A 186 13.20 -12.90 20.15
C LYS A 186 14.37 -13.17 19.21
N GLU A 187 15.50 -12.49 19.41
CA GLU A 187 16.71 -12.76 18.65
C GLU A 187 17.28 -14.13 19.04
N ILE A 188 17.65 -14.94 18.05
CA ILE A 188 18.31 -16.23 18.27
C ILE A 188 19.80 -15.95 18.58
N PRO A 189 20.31 -16.34 19.76
CA PRO A 189 21.71 -16.13 20.11
C PRO A 189 22.66 -16.76 19.09
N ALA A 190 23.79 -16.09 18.83
CA ALA A 190 24.82 -16.54 17.88
C ALA A 190 24.34 -16.78 16.43
N SER A 191 23.21 -16.20 16.03
CA SER A 191 22.66 -16.32 14.67
C SER A 191 22.97 -15.13 13.76
N ALA A 192 23.88 -14.25 14.18
CA ALA A 192 24.28 -13.08 13.41
C ALA A 192 25.00 -13.49 12.11
N PHE A 193 24.66 -12.83 11.01
CA PHE A 193 25.26 -13.08 9.70
C PHE A 193 25.33 -11.80 8.86
N GLU A 194 26.18 -11.82 7.84
CA GLU A 194 26.38 -10.71 6.91
C GLU A 194 25.96 -11.11 5.49
N ILE A 195 25.41 -10.15 4.74
CA ILE A 195 25.14 -10.26 3.30
C ILE A 195 25.87 -9.14 2.58
N GLU A 196 26.73 -9.48 1.63
CA GLU A 196 27.33 -8.50 0.72
C GLU A 196 26.28 -7.95 -0.24
N CYS A 197 26.16 -6.62 -0.33
CA CYS A 197 25.18 -5.96 -1.16
C CYS A 197 25.65 -4.58 -1.65
N ASP A 198 25.28 -4.25 -2.88
CA ASP A 198 25.55 -2.95 -3.52
C ASP A 198 24.27 -2.10 -3.68
N LEU A 199 23.11 -2.74 -3.49
CA LEU A 199 21.79 -2.12 -3.60
C LEU A 199 20.86 -2.73 -2.56
N VAL A 200 20.22 -1.88 -1.75
CA VAL A 200 19.17 -2.27 -0.81
C VAL A 200 17.88 -1.57 -1.21
N LEU A 201 16.80 -2.34 -1.35
CA LEU A 201 15.46 -1.84 -1.66
C LEU A 201 14.53 -2.05 -0.48
N LEU A 202 14.04 -0.96 0.11
CA LEU A 202 13.14 -0.97 1.26
C LEU A 202 11.68 -1.08 0.76
N ALA A 203 11.12 -2.29 0.85
CA ALA A 203 9.74 -2.61 0.51
C ALA A 203 8.91 -2.88 1.78
N LEU A 204 9.03 -1.97 2.76
CA LEU A 204 8.47 -2.12 4.11
C LEU A 204 6.98 -1.74 4.21
N GLY A 205 6.39 -1.24 3.12
CA GLY A 205 5.01 -0.76 3.05
C GLY A 205 4.86 0.71 3.44
N PHE A 206 3.61 1.14 3.56
CA PHE A 206 3.21 2.52 3.84
C PHE A 206 2.46 2.62 5.16
N LEU A 207 2.46 3.83 5.74
CA LEU A 207 1.81 4.13 7.01
C LEU A 207 0.42 4.72 6.79
N HIS A 208 0.37 5.85 6.10
CA HIS A 208 -0.81 6.69 5.92
C HIS A 208 -0.60 7.68 4.75
N PRO A 209 -1.59 8.49 4.36
CA PRO A 209 -1.41 9.59 3.41
C PRO A 209 -0.34 10.61 3.87
N GLU A 210 0.20 11.39 2.95
CA GLU A 210 0.97 12.59 3.30
C GLU A 210 0.07 13.60 4.04
N HIS A 211 0.42 13.90 5.30
CA HIS A 211 -0.37 14.82 6.12
C HIS A 211 -0.12 16.28 5.75
N ASP A 212 1.10 16.63 5.31
CA ASP A 212 1.54 17.96 4.88
C ASP A 212 1.05 18.31 3.45
N THR A 213 -0.21 17.98 3.18
CA THR A 213 -0.92 18.25 1.92
C THR A 213 -2.34 18.73 2.25
N ILE A 214 -3.30 18.46 1.36
CA ILE A 214 -4.74 18.66 1.56
C ILE A 214 -5.27 18.20 2.93
N VAL A 215 -4.67 17.18 3.54
CA VAL A 215 -5.09 16.67 4.86
C VAL A 215 -4.96 17.73 5.96
N SER A 216 -3.78 18.37 6.07
CA SER A 216 -3.54 19.44 7.06
C SER A 216 -4.26 20.73 6.68
N ASP A 217 -4.26 21.09 5.40
CA ASP A 217 -4.94 22.30 4.90
C ASP A 217 -6.44 22.28 5.23
N LEU A 218 -7.06 21.11 5.13
CA LEU A 218 -8.47 20.94 5.47
C LEU A 218 -8.70 20.67 6.97
N GLY A 219 -7.65 20.47 7.77
CA GLY A 219 -7.78 20.16 9.20
C GLY A 219 -8.56 18.87 9.47
N LEU A 220 -8.36 17.83 8.65
CA LEU A 220 -9.11 16.59 8.75
C LEU A 220 -8.71 15.78 9.99
N GLU A 221 -9.68 15.19 10.67
CA GLU A 221 -9.41 14.23 11.74
C GLU A 221 -8.78 12.95 11.18
N LEU A 222 -7.88 12.36 11.95
CA LEU A 222 -7.19 11.11 11.61
C LEU A 222 -7.54 10.00 12.61
N ASP A 223 -7.49 8.76 12.14
CA ASP A 223 -7.61 7.59 13.00
C ASP A 223 -6.29 7.32 13.78
N ALA A 224 -6.29 6.31 14.65
CA ALA A 224 -5.10 5.92 15.41
C ALA A 224 -3.91 5.44 14.55
N ARG A 225 -4.14 5.15 13.26
CA ARG A 225 -3.11 4.74 12.29
C ARG A 225 -2.67 5.90 11.40
N GLY A 226 -3.24 7.10 11.57
CA GLY A 226 -2.97 8.29 10.77
C GLY A 226 -3.71 8.36 9.44
N ASN A 227 -4.66 7.47 9.16
CA ASN A 227 -5.50 7.56 7.96
C ASN A 227 -6.58 8.61 8.16
N ILE A 228 -7.17 9.10 7.06
CA ILE A 228 -8.29 10.06 7.13
C ILE A 228 -9.48 9.35 7.78
N LYS A 229 -9.91 9.87 8.92
CA LYS A 229 -11.05 9.33 9.66
C LYS A 229 -12.35 9.73 8.97
N THR A 230 -13.27 8.78 8.85
CA THR A 230 -14.62 9.02 8.35
C THR A 230 -15.66 8.36 9.25
N ASN A 231 -16.92 8.76 9.08
CA ASN A 231 -18.07 7.98 9.54
C ASN A 231 -18.35 6.80 8.56
N ASP A 232 -19.46 6.10 8.80
CA ASP A 232 -19.91 4.97 7.98
C ASP A 232 -20.31 5.38 6.56
N ASP A 233 -20.69 6.65 6.36
CA ASP A 233 -21.03 7.25 5.07
C ASP A 233 -19.82 7.83 4.32
N PHE A 234 -18.60 7.44 4.74
CA PHE A 234 -17.33 7.91 4.14
C PHE A 234 -17.07 9.41 4.27
N GLN A 235 -17.90 10.14 5.02
CA GLN A 235 -17.73 11.56 5.27
C GLN A 235 -16.69 11.80 6.36
N THR A 236 -15.78 12.73 6.10
CA THR A 236 -14.72 13.14 7.02
C THR A 236 -15.27 14.03 8.15
N SER A 237 -14.39 14.59 9.00
CA SER A 237 -14.78 15.61 9.97
C SER A 237 -15.28 16.92 9.33
N ARG A 238 -15.09 17.11 8.02
CA ARG A 238 -15.62 18.26 7.28
C ARG A 238 -16.88 17.88 6.47
N PRO A 239 -17.95 18.70 6.55
CA PRO A 239 -19.12 18.55 5.69
C PRO A 239 -18.72 18.56 4.22
N ASN A 240 -19.39 17.74 3.42
CA ASN A 240 -19.18 17.59 1.97
C ASN A 240 -17.79 17.14 1.53
N VAL A 241 -16.91 16.77 2.46
CA VAL A 241 -15.60 16.15 2.19
C VAL A 241 -15.63 14.70 2.63
N PHE A 242 -15.34 13.80 1.69
CA PHE A 242 -15.38 12.36 1.84
C PHE A 242 -13.97 11.77 1.60
N SER A 243 -13.72 10.54 2.05
CA SER A 243 -12.47 9.83 1.79
C SER A 243 -12.72 8.36 1.55
N ALA A 244 -11.96 7.74 0.63
CA ALA A 244 -12.12 6.33 0.29
C ALA A 244 -10.80 5.67 -0.12
N GLY A 245 -10.77 4.33 -0.07
CA GLY A 245 -9.61 3.53 -0.47
C GLY A 245 -8.46 3.68 0.53
N ASP A 246 -7.23 3.54 0.06
CA ASP A 246 -6.05 3.50 0.93
C ASP A 246 -5.87 4.76 1.79
N ALA A 247 -6.44 5.90 1.40
CA ALA A 247 -6.35 7.12 2.20
C ALA A 247 -7.19 7.08 3.49
N ARG A 248 -8.26 6.29 3.49
CA ARG A 248 -9.16 6.03 4.62
C ARG A 248 -8.83 4.70 5.31
N ARG A 249 -8.65 3.64 4.53
CA ARG A 249 -8.46 2.26 5.01
C ARG A 249 -7.01 1.96 5.45
N GLY A 250 -6.06 2.71 4.92
CA GLY A 250 -4.66 2.31 4.85
C GLY A 250 -4.40 1.30 3.71
N GLN A 251 -3.12 1.05 3.42
CA GLN A 251 -2.69 0.15 2.33
C GLN A 251 -3.50 -1.17 2.28
N SER A 252 -4.15 -1.43 1.15
CA SER A 252 -4.99 -2.62 0.98
C SER A 252 -4.98 -3.14 -0.46
N LEU A 253 -5.90 -4.07 -0.76
CA LEU A 253 -6.06 -4.62 -2.11
C LEU A 253 -6.83 -3.64 -2.99
N VAL A 254 -6.53 -3.66 -4.29
CA VAL A 254 -7.24 -2.85 -5.30
C VAL A 254 -8.76 -3.07 -5.27
N VAL A 255 -9.22 -4.29 -4.96
CA VAL A 255 -10.66 -4.58 -4.85
C VAL A 255 -11.34 -3.80 -3.72
N TRP A 256 -10.64 -3.57 -2.61
CA TRP A 256 -11.15 -2.73 -1.52
C TRP A 256 -11.24 -1.27 -1.93
N ALA A 257 -10.23 -0.75 -2.62
CA ALA A 257 -10.27 0.62 -3.14
C ALA A 257 -11.43 0.82 -4.13
N ILE A 258 -11.69 -0.15 -5.01
CA ILE A 258 -12.84 -0.11 -5.93
C ILE A 258 -14.16 -0.18 -5.17
N GLN A 259 -14.28 -1.06 -4.18
CA GLN A 259 -15.50 -1.21 -3.39
C GLN A 259 -15.79 0.07 -2.58
N GLU A 260 -14.80 0.62 -1.87
CA GLU A 260 -14.97 1.85 -1.10
C GLU A 260 -15.25 3.05 -2.00
N GLY A 261 -14.63 3.14 -3.18
CA GLY A 261 -14.93 4.21 -4.14
C GLY A 261 -16.37 4.16 -4.65
N ARG A 262 -16.93 2.96 -4.86
CA ARG A 262 -18.35 2.79 -5.25
C ARG A 262 -19.30 3.17 -4.11
N GLU A 263 -18.98 2.77 -2.88
CA GLU A 263 -19.82 3.08 -1.72
C GLU A 263 -19.78 4.57 -1.41
N ALA A 264 -18.59 5.19 -1.43
CA ALA A 264 -18.45 6.63 -1.25
C ALA A 264 -19.20 7.43 -2.34
N ALA A 265 -19.19 6.97 -3.60
CA ALA A 265 -19.97 7.61 -4.67
C ALA A 265 -21.49 7.55 -4.37
N ARG A 266 -22.00 6.42 -3.86
CA ARG A 266 -23.39 6.30 -3.42
C ARG A 266 -23.69 7.24 -2.24
N CYS A 267 -22.83 7.32 -1.24
CA CYS A 267 -23.01 8.21 -0.09
C CYS A 267 -23.01 9.69 -0.50
N ILE A 268 -22.14 10.08 -1.43
CA ILE A 268 -22.11 11.43 -2.01
C ILE A 268 -23.41 11.71 -2.76
N ASP A 269 -23.90 10.78 -3.58
CA ASP A 269 -25.14 10.93 -4.32
C ASP A 269 -26.34 11.10 -3.37
N VAL A 270 -26.45 10.29 -2.31
CA VAL A 270 -27.46 10.48 -1.26
C VAL A 270 -27.32 11.83 -0.57
N ALA A 271 -26.11 12.29 -0.27
CA ALA A 271 -25.89 13.56 0.40
C ALA A 271 -26.32 14.76 -0.46
N LEU A 272 -26.14 14.68 -1.79
CA LEU A 272 -26.48 15.76 -2.72
C LEU A 272 -27.95 15.70 -3.19
N MET A 273 -28.49 14.50 -3.39
CA MET A 273 -29.80 14.28 -4.03
C MET A 273 -30.89 13.83 -3.04
N GLY A 274 -30.52 13.46 -1.83
CA GLY A 274 -31.41 12.89 -0.81
C GLY A 274 -31.65 11.37 -0.95
N CYS A 275 -31.29 10.78 -2.09
CA CYS A 275 -31.37 9.35 -2.35
C CYS A 275 -30.42 8.93 -3.48
N SER A 276 -30.27 7.62 -3.75
CA SER A 276 -29.39 7.13 -4.81
C SER A 276 -29.94 5.88 -5.47
N GLU A 277 -29.75 5.79 -6.79
CA GLU A 277 -30.00 4.56 -7.58
C GLU A 277 -28.72 3.71 -7.73
N LEU A 278 -27.60 4.17 -7.17
CA LEU A 278 -26.33 3.44 -7.25
C LEU A 278 -26.39 2.19 -6.34
N PRO A 279 -25.85 1.05 -6.80
CA PRO A 279 -25.90 -0.20 -6.06
C PRO A 279 -25.03 -0.14 -4.79
N ALA A 280 -25.60 -0.57 -3.66
CA ALA A 280 -24.89 -0.68 -2.38
C ALA A 280 -24.18 -2.03 -2.22
N ALA A 281 -23.07 -2.06 -1.47
CA ALA A 281 -22.33 -3.30 -1.21
C ALA A 281 -23.17 -4.37 -0.45
N ASN A 282 -24.19 -3.93 0.28
CA ASN A 282 -25.11 -4.73 1.07
C ASN A 282 -26.53 -4.82 0.45
N ALA A 283 -26.68 -4.62 -0.87
CA ALA A 283 -27.98 -4.58 -1.56
C ALA A 283 -28.88 -5.84 -1.46
N TYR A 284 -28.49 -6.84 -0.67
CA TYR A 284 -29.41 -7.89 -0.20
C TYR A 284 -30.37 -7.41 0.89
N HIS A 285 -30.08 -6.29 1.55
CA HIS A 285 -31.03 -5.58 2.40
C HIS A 285 -31.47 -4.31 1.69
N TRP A 286 -32.77 -4.20 1.45
CA TRP A 286 -33.42 -3.05 0.82
C TRP A 286 -34.01 -2.15 1.91
N PRO A 287 -33.34 -1.07 2.34
CA PRO A 287 -34.04 0.09 2.84
C PRO A 287 -34.42 0.93 1.63
N ASP A 288 -35.73 0.99 1.37
CA ASP A 288 -36.45 1.88 0.47
C ASP A 288 -35.59 2.64 -0.55
N ALA A 289 -35.41 2.04 -1.73
CA ALA A 289 -35.02 2.78 -2.91
C ALA A 289 -35.94 3.99 -3.09
N CYS A 290 -35.33 5.08 -3.56
CA CYS A 290 -36.00 6.34 -3.80
C CYS A 290 -37.29 6.13 -4.60
N GLY A 291 -38.43 6.32 -3.94
CA GLY A 291 -39.74 6.48 -4.58
C GLY A 291 -40.07 5.54 -5.73
N SER A 292 -40.29 4.25 -5.46
CA SER A 292 -41.15 3.43 -6.32
C SER A 292 -42.34 2.92 -5.51
N HIS A 293 -43.51 3.50 -5.73
CA HIS A 293 -44.79 2.91 -5.38
C HIS A 293 -44.94 1.56 -6.09
N VAL A 294 -44.49 0.49 -5.46
CA VAL A 294 -44.96 -0.87 -5.77
C VAL A 294 -45.34 -1.52 -4.45
N ARG A 295 -46.61 -1.34 -4.05
CA ARG A 295 -47.24 -2.21 -3.06
C ARG A 295 -47.40 -3.59 -3.70
N ALA A 296 -46.46 -4.49 -3.44
CA ALA A 296 -46.73 -5.92 -3.60
C ALA A 296 -47.48 -6.39 -2.36
N SER A 297 -48.81 -6.44 -2.44
CA SER A 297 -49.63 -7.18 -1.49
C SER A 297 -49.38 -8.68 -1.70
N SER A 298 -48.75 -9.33 -0.73
CA SER A 298 -48.79 -10.79 -0.63
C SER A 298 -50.15 -11.21 -0.09
N LEU A 299 -51.01 -11.74 -0.96
CA LEU A 299 -52.05 -12.68 -0.54
C LEU A 299 -51.38 -14.06 -0.37
N GLY A 300 -51.76 -14.76 0.70
CA GLY A 300 -51.20 -16.04 1.12
C GLY A 300 -51.55 -17.23 0.24
#